data_AF-A0A7Z9FKH2-F1
#
_entry.id   AF-A0A7Z9FKH2-F1
#
_cell.length_a   1.000
_cell.length_b   1.000
_cell.length_c   1.000
_cell.angle_alpha   90.00
_cell.angle_beta   90.00
_cell.angle_gamma   90.00
#
_symmetry.space_group_name_H-M   'P 1'
#
loop_
_entity.id
_entity.type
_entity.pdbx_description
1 polymer ?
#
loop_
_entity_poly.entity_id
_entity_poly.type
_entity_poly.pdbx_seq_one_letter_code
_entity_poly.pdbx_strand_id
1 'polypeptide(L)'
;PDVLVINLIELNLGPVAFLTIILSTFIVLGTFLDGFAAMVLVLPIVLPLIESSAVPNMLGFASDSSDLRIWFGVIMVIIIEMALISPPVGMNVFVVKGVAQNIPMREIYIGILPFWGAMIVALLLFILFPQICLYLPNNMIQ
;
A
#
# COMPACT_ATOMS: atom_id res chain seq x y z
N PRO A 1 4.44 18.30 -6.66
CA PRO A 1 4.16 17.72 -5.33
C PRO A 1 3.19 18.61 -4.55
N ASP A 2 3.59 19.82 -4.17
CA ASP A 2 2.82 20.72 -3.28
C ASP A 2 1.47 21.17 -3.86
N VAL A 3 1.37 21.36 -5.18
CA VAL A 3 0.12 21.75 -5.85
C VAL A 3 -0.95 20.66 -5.80
N LEU A 4 -0.56 19.38 -5.84
CA LEU A 4 -1.51 18.26 -5.68
C LEU A 4 -2.00 18.16 -4.23
N VAL A 5 -1.13 18.52 -3.28
CA VAL A 5 -1.41 18.51 -1.85
C VAL A 5 -2.41 19.61 -1.49
N ILE A 6 -2.18 20.82 -1.99
CA ILE A 6 -3.08 21.96 -1.79
C ILE A 6 -4.46 21.65 -2.38
N ASN A 7 -4.53 21.13 -3.62
CA ASN A 7 -5.81 20.78 -4.24
C ASN A 7 -6.57 19.65 -3.53
N LEU A 8 -5.87 18.64 -2.98
CA LEU A 8 -6.52 17.54 -2.24
C LEU A 8 -6.98 17.97 -0.83
N ILE A 9 -6.26 18.89 -0.19
CA ILE A 9 -6.62 19.47 1.11
C ILE A 9 -7.77 20.48 0.95
N GLU A 10 -7.77 21.28 -0.10
CA GLU A 10 -8.86 22.23 -0.42
C GLU A 10 -10.19 21.53 -0.75
N LEU A 11 -10.14 20.28 -1.21
CA LEU A 11 -11.33 19.46 -1.46
C LEU A 11 -12.03 18.99 -0.17
N ASN A 12 -11.49 19.27 1.03
CA ASN A 12 -12.04 18.84 2.32
C ASN A 12 -12.39 17.33 2.35
N LEU A 13 -11.56 16.54 1.67
CA LEU A 13 -11.73 15.10 1.59
C LEU A 13 -11.50 14.51 2.99
N GLY A 14 -12.48 13.74 3.48
CA GLY A 14 -12.33 13.02 4.73
C GLY A 14 -11.10 12.11 4.71
N PRO A 15 -10.51 11.79 5.87
CA PRO A 15 -9.26 11.03 5.98
C PRO A 15 -9.31 9.67 5.25
N VAL A 16 -10.48 9.04 5.23
CA VAL A 16 -10.74 7.80 4.49
C VAL A 16 -10.60 8.00 2.98
N ALA A 17 -11.23 9.04 2.42
CA ALA A 17 -11.20 9.30 0.98
C ALA A 17 -9.80 9.67 0.50
N PHE A 18 -9.07 10.48 1.28
CA PHE A 18 -7.67 10.80 1.02
C PHE A 18 -6.79 9.54 0.99
N LEU A 19 -6.90 8.70 2.03
CA LEU A 19 -6.16 7.45 2.13
C LEU A 19 -6.48 6.52 0.94
N THR A 20 -7.76 6.33 0.61
CA THR A 20 -8.17 5.47 -0.51
C THR A 20 -7.59 5.94 -1.84
N ILE A 21 -7.61 7.25 -2.12
CA ILE A 21 -7.05 7.81 -3.37
C ILE A 21 -5.54 7.56 -3.45
N ILE A 22 -4.81 7.83 -2.36
CA ILE A 22 -3.36 7.61 -2.29
C ILE A 22 -3.03 6.13 -2.50
N LEU A 23 -3.66 5.22 -1.74
CA LEU A 23 -3.39 3.78 -1.84
C LEU A 23 -3.73 3.24 -3.23
N SER A 24 -4.84 3.68 -3.83
CA SER A 24 -5.22 3.26 -5.18
C SER A 24 -4.22 3.74 -6.22
N THR A 25 -3.75 4.99 -6.10
CA THR A 25 -2.72 5.55 -6.98
C THR A 25 -1.42 4.74 -6.87
N PHE A 26 -1.07 4.27 -5.68
CA PHE A 26 0.11 3.43 -5.48
C PHE A 26 -0.01 2.02 -6.00
N ILE A 27 -1.19 1.41 -5.90
CA ILE A 27 -1.42 0.11 -6.54
C ILE A 27 -1.14 0.26 -8.04
N VAL A 28 -1.66 1.31 -8.68
CA VAL A 28 -1.41 1.56 -10.11
C VAL A 28 0.06 1.84 -10.39
N LEU A 29 0.70 2.77 -9.66
CA LEU A 29 2.12 3.10 -9.86
C LEU A 29 3.05 1.92 -9.62
N GLY A 30 2.80 1.16 -8.55
CA GLY A 30 3.58 -0.02 -8.18
C GLY A 30 3.54 -1.11 -9.25
N THR A 31 2.48 -1.15 -10.06
CA THR A 31 2.39 -2.16 -11.12
C THR A 31 3.35 -1.91 -12.30
N PHE A 32 3.97 -0.73 -12.40
CA PHE A 32 4.92 -0.38 -13.47
C PHE A 32 6.38 -0.32 -13.00
N LEU A 33 6.60 -0.05 -11.71
CA LEU A 33 7.92 0.14 -11.12
C LEU A 33 8.37 -1.14 -10.40
N ASP A 34 9.68 -1.38 -10.34
CA ASP A 34 10.22 -2.42 -9.47
C ASP A 34 9.87 -2.13 -8.00
N GLY A 35 9.34 -3.12 -7.28
CA GLY A 35 8.61 -2.94 -6.03
C GLY A 35 9.42 -2.24 -4.93
N PHE A 36 10.65 -2.69 -4.71
CA PHE A 36 11.51 -2.10 -3.69
C PHE A 36 12.00 -0.70 -4.10
N ALA A 37 12.38 -0.52 -5.37
CA ALA A 37 12.81 0.77 -5.91
C ALA A 37 11.69 1.82 -5.83
N ALA A 38 10.45 1.41 -6.14
CA ALA A 38 9.27 2.24 -6.00
C ALA A 38 9.08 2.69 -4.55
N MET A 39 9.20 1.78 -3.58
CA MET A 39 9.06 2.10 -2.16
C MET A 39 10.06 3.18 -1.72
N VAL A 40 11.36 2.98 -2.01
CA VAL A 40 12.42 3.89 -1.59
C VAL A 40 12.25 5.28 -2.19
N LEU A 41 11.72 5.37 -3.41
CA LEU A 41 11.46 6.63 -4.10
C LEU A 41 10.21 7.34 -3.54
N VAL A 42 9.14 6.58 -3.31
CA VAL A 42 7.81 7.09 -2.98
C VAL A 42 7.67 7.47 -1.52
N LEU A 43 8.22 6.65 -0.62
CA LEU A 43 8.10 6.81 0.83
C LEU A 43 8.45 8.23 1.32
N PRO A 44 9.61 8.83 0.94
CA PRO A 44 9.98 10.17 1.42
C PRO A 44 9.05 11.29 0.90
N ILE A 45 8.34 11.05 -0.20
CA ILE A 45 7.40 12.01 -0.74
C ILE A 45 6.06 11.91 -0.03
N VAL A 46 5.58 10.70 0.27
CA VAL A 46 4.19 10.49 0.73
C VAL A 46 4.04 10.35 2.24
N LEU A 47 5.10 9.98 2.95
CA LEU A 47 5.09 10.09 4.42
C LEU A 47 4.70 11.50 4.89
N PRO A 48 5.37 12.58 4.44
CA PRO A 48 4.99 13.95 4.83
C PRO A 48 3.54 14.30 4.48
N LEU A 49 2.97 13.71 3.41
CA LEU A 49 1.58 13.94 3.02
C LEU A 49 0.60 13.31 3.99
N ILE A 50 0.92 12.12 4.50
CA ILE A 50 0.09 11.44 5.49
C ILE A 50 0.23 12.13 6.85
N GLU A 51 1.45 12.48 7.25
CA GLU A 51 1.74 13.18 8.51
C GLU A 51 1.01 14.53 8.61
N SER A 52 0.91 15.26 7.48
CA SER A 52 0.19 16.54 7.37
C SER A 52 -1.32 16.41 7.12
N SER A 53 -1.83 15.20 6.93
CA SER A 53 -3.25 14.95 6.67
C SER A 53 -4.05 14.72 7.97
N ALA A 54 -5.37 14.52 7.85
CA ALA A 54 -6.22 14.10 8.96
C ALA A 54 -6.14 12.59 9.31
N VAL A 55 -5.35 11.81 8.57
CA VAL A 55 -5.19 10.35 8.77
C VAL A 55 -4.62 9.99 10.14
N PRO A 56 -3.57 10.66 10.68
CA PRO A 56 -3.05 10.36 12.01
C PRO A 56 -4.11 10.52 13.09
N ASN A 57 -4.92 11.59 13.02
CA ASN A 57 -6.02 11.83 13.95
C ASN A 57 -7.09 10.72 13.87
N MET A 58 -7.39 10.22 12.67
CA MET A 58 -8.32 9.09 12.49
C MET A 58 -7.77 7.80 13.11
N LEU A 59 -6.48 7.56 12.99
CA LEU A 59 -5.81 6.37 13.52
C LEU A 59 -5.51 6.46 15.03
N GLY A 60 -5.68 7.63 15.63
CA GLY A 60 -5.29 7.89 17.02
C GLY A 60 -3.77 7.96 17.22
N PHE A 61 -3.02 8.26 16.16
CA PHE A 61 -1.57 8.42 16.18
C PHE A 61 -1.17 9.89 16.18
N ALA A 62 -0.05 10.22 16.83
CA ALA A 62 0.58 11.52 16.64
C ALA A 62 1.17 11.63 15.22
N SER A 63 1.08 12.81 14.60
CA SER A 63 1.51 13.04 13.22
C SER A 63 2.99 12.72 12.93
N ASP A 64 3.89 12.74 13.92
CA ASP A 64 5.32 12.38 13.75
C ASP A 64 5.70 11.17 14.62
N SER A 65 4.77 10.25 14.88
CA SER A 65 5.08 9.04 15.64
C SER A 65 5.87 8.03 14.79
N SER A 66 6.78 7.30 15.44
CA SER A 66 7.36 6.07 14.88
C SER A 66 6.27 5.11 14.40
N ASP A 67 5.16 5.07 15.13
CA ASP A 67 4.06 4.13 14.94
C ASP A 67 3.33 4.38 13.61
N LEU A 68 3.10 5.65 13.26
CA LEU A 68 2.52 6.03 11.98
C LEU A 68 3.43 5.63 10.82
N ARG A 69 4.74 5.84 10.96
CA ARG A 69 5.74 5.47 9.95
C ARG A 69 5.82 3.96 9.74
N ILE A 70 5.80 3.20 10.83
CA ILE A 70 5.78 1.72 10.78
C ILE A 70 4.50 1.23 10.11
N TRP A 71 3.34 1.73 10.56
CA TRP A 71 2.05 1.36 9.99
C TRP A 71 2.01 1.64 8.48
N PHE A 72 2.44 2.84 8.06
CA PHE A 72 2.45 3.19 6.65
C PHE A 72 3.43 2.32 5.85
N GLY A 73 4.61 2.03 6.41
CA GLY A 73 5.56 1.10 5.81
C GLY A 73 4.95 -0.28 5.57
N VAL A 74 4.23 -0.84 6.54
CA VAL A 74 3.52 -2.13 6.40
C VAL A 74 2.48 -2.07 5.28
N ILE A 75 1.66 -1.01 5.25
CA ILE A 75 0.65 -0.80 4.20
C ILE A 75 1.30 -0.72 2.82
N MET A 76 2.42 -0.01 2.70
CA MET A 76 3.17 0.10 1.45
C MET A 76 3.74 -1.24 0.98
N VAL A 77 4.26 -2.07 1.90
CA VAL A 77 4.72 -3.43 1.56
C VAL A 77 3.58 -4.26 0.98
N ILE A 78 2.39 -4.23 1.59
CA ILE A 78 1.21 -4.94 1.08
C ILE A 78 0.85 -4.46 -0.32
N ILE A 79 0.87 -3.15 -0.56
CA ILE A 79 0.58 -2.60 -1.90
C ILE A 79 1.60 -3.08 -2.94
N ILE A 80 2.88 -3.15 -2.58
CA ILE A 80 3.92 -3.63 -3.50
C ILE A 80 3.69 -5.10 -3.85
N GLU A 81 3.39 -5.95 -2.87
CA GLU A 81 3.06 -7.36 -3.12
C GLU A 81 1.81 -7.50 -4.00
N MET A 82 0.80 -6.64 -3.79
CA MET A 82 -0.38 -6.56 -4.66
C MET A 82 -0.01 -6.17 -6.08
N ALA A 83 0.91 -5.21 -6.25
CA ALA A 83 1.34 -4.73 -7.55
C ALA A 83 2.13 -5.77 -8.34
N LEU A 84 3.00 -6.55 -7.68
CA LEU A 84 3.83 -7.59 -8.29
C LEU A 84 3.04 -8.75 -8.91
N ILE A 85 1.79 -8.94 -8.48
CA ILE A 85 0.89 -9.98 -9.01
C ILE A 85 -0.24 -9.41 -9.88
N SER A 86 -0.41 -8.08 -9.94
CA SER A 86 -1.45 -7.42 -10.74
C SER A 86 -0.94 -7.13 -12.17
N PRO A 87 -1.82 -7.14 -13.20
CA PRO A 87 -1.47 -6.59 -14.52
C PRO A 87 -1.12 -5.10 -14.37
N PRO A 88 -0.06 -4.53 -15.01
CA PRO A 88 0.52 -4.82 -16.32
C PRO A 88 1.94 -5.42 -16.34
N VAL A 89 2.77 -5.27 -15.30
CA VAL A 89 4.11 -5.91 -15.23
C VAL A 89 4.07 -7.24 -14.51
N GLY A 90 3.18 -7.47 -13.53
CA GLY A 90 2.86 -8.80 -12.96
C GLY A 90 4.04 -9.77 -12.83
N MET A 91 5.19 -9.31 -12.33
CA MET A 91 6.46 -10.03 -12.43
C MET A 91 6.38 -11.45 -11.86
N ASN A 92 5.69 -11.61 -10.72
CA ASN A 92 5.47 -12.92 -10.10
C ASN A 92 4.62 -13.84 -11.00
N VAL A 93 3.65 -13.28 -11.72
CA VAL A 93 2.79 -14.03 -12.66
C VAL A 93 3.58 -14.47 -13.89
N PHE A 94 4.49 -13.63 -14.39
CA PHE A 94 5.36 -13.99 -15.51
C PHE A 94 6.37 -15.09 -15.14
N VAL A 95 6.89 -15.09 -13.91
CA VAL A 95 7.72 -16.17 -13.40
C VAL A 95 6.93 -17.49 -13.39
N VAL A 96 5.69 -17.48 -12.90
CA VAL A 96 4.82 -18.67 -12.91
C VAL A 96 4.55 -19.14 -14.34
N LYS A 97 4.29 -18.22 -15.28
CA LYS A 97 4.11 -18.54 -16.70
C LYS A 97 5.36 -19.17 -17.34
N GLY A 98 6.56 -18.78 -16.89
CA GLY A 98 7.82 -19.36 -17.33
C GLY A 98 7.96 -20.84 -16.95
N VAL A 99 7.46 -21.24 -15.78
CA VAL A 99 7.45 -22.64 -15.32
C VAL A 99 6.26 -23.42 -15.90
N ALA A 100 5.07 -22.82 -15.92
CA ALA A 100 3.84 -23.43 -16.41
C ALA A 100 3.49 -22.94 -17.82
N GLN A 101 4.36 -23.23 -18.79
CA GLN A 101 4.24 -22.71 -20.16
C GLN A 101 2.92 -23.08 -20.86
N ASN A 102 2.30 -24.20 -20.49
CA ASN A 102 1.06 -24.70 -21.07
C ASN A 102 -0.20 -23.95 -20.61
N ILE A 103 -0.14 -23.19 -19.52
CA ILE A 103 -1.31 -22.50 -18.94
C ILE A 103 -1.41 -21.09 -19.51
N PRO A 104 -2.53 -20.67 -20.09
CA PRO A 104 -2.67 -19.31 -20.62
C PRO A 104 -2.58 -18.27 -19.50
N MET A 105 -1.97 -17.12 -19.79
CA MET A 105 -1.74 -16.06 -18.79
C MET A 105 -3.04 -15.62 -18.08
N ARG A 106 -4.16 -15.62 -18.83
CA ARG A 106 -5.50 -15.32 -18.30
C ARG A 106 -5.91 -16.25 -17.16
N GLU A 107 -5.64 -17.55 -17.27
CA GLU A 107 -6.00 -18.51 -16.21
C GLU A 107 -5.17 -18.30 -14.95
N ILE A 108 -3.89 -17.94 -15.11
CA ILE A 108 -3.01 -17.63 -13.99
C ILE A 108 -3.53 -16.38 -13.25
N TYR A 109 -3.89 -15.32 -13.98
CA TYR A 109 -4.48 -14.12 -13.36
C TYR A 109 -5.81 -14.38 -12.65
N ILE A 110 -6.69 -15.19 -13.23
CA ILE A 110 -7.95 -15.57 -12.58
C ILE A 110 -7.68 -16.38 -11.30
N GLY A 111 -6.67 -17.27 -11.33
CA GLY A 111 -6.25 -18.03 -10.15
C GLY A 111 -5.68 -17.17 -9.02
N ILE A 112 -5.15 -15.97 -9.34
CA ILE A 112 -4.60 -15.04 -8.37
C ILE A 112 -5.68 -14.17 -7.70
N LEU A 113 -6.81 -13.92 -8.36
CA LEU A 113 -7.91 -13.10 -7.82
C LEU A 113 -8.33 -13.43 -6.37
N PRO A 114 -8.49 -14.70 -5.94
CA PRO A 114 -8.81 -14.99 -4.54
C PRO A 114 -7.72 -14.53 -3.56
N PHE A 115 -6.44 -14.67 -3.93
CA PHE A 115 -5.32 -14.17 -3.13
C PHE A 115 -5.28 -12.64 -3.11
N TRP A 116 -5.56 -12.01 -4.24
CA TRP A 116 -5.66 -10.55 -4.34
C TRP A 116 -6.80 -9.99 -3.46
N GLY A 117 -7.95 -10.67 -3.44
CA GLY A 117 -9.04 -10.35 -2.52
C GLY A 117 -8.65 -10.50 -1.04
N ALA A 118 -7.90 -11.56 -0.70
CA ALA A 118 -7.38 -11.74 0.66
C ALA A 118 -6.44 -10.61 1.09
N MET A 119 -5.61 -10.09 0.17
CA MET A 119 -4.76 -8.93 0.45
C MET A 119 -5.54 -7.64 0.68
N ILE A 120 -6.65 -7.41 -0.04
CA ILE A 120 -7.54 -6.27 0.28
C ILE A 120 -8.13 -6.42 1.68
N VAL A 121 -8.57 -7.63 2.04
CA VAL A 121 -9.10 -7.87 3.39
C VAL A 121 -8.03 -7.61 4.44
N ALA A 122 -6.80 -8.07 4.21
CA ALA A 122 -5.67 -7.77 5.10
C ALA A 122 -5.40 -6.26 5.19
N LEU A 123 -5.39 -5.55 4.06
CA LEU A 123 -5.21 -4.09 4.00
C LEU A 123 -6.28 -3.36 4.83
N LEU A 124 -7.55 -3.72 4.65
CA LEU A 124 -8.66 -3.16 5.43
C LEU A 124 -8.51 -3.47 6.92
N LEU A 125 -8.09 -4.68 7.26
CA LEU A 125 -7.87 -5.10 8.63
C LEU A 125 -6.76 -4.27 9.30
N PHE A 126 -5.66 -3.98 8.61
CA PHE A 126 -4.61 -3.11 9.12
C PHE A 126 -5.03 -1.63 9.22
N ILE A 127 -5.93 -1.16 8.37
CA ILE A 127 -6.51 0.19 8.48
C ILE A 127 -7.44 0.29 9.70
N LEU A 128 -8.26 -0.73 9.93
CA LEU A 128 -9.20 -0.76 11.07
C LEU A 128 -8.52 -1.05 12.41
N PHE A 129 -7.47 -1.88 12.39
CA PHE A 129 -6.75 -2.33 13.58
C PHE A 129 -5.24 -2.06 13.41
N PRO A 130 -4.81 -0.78 13.45
CA PRO A 130 -3.42 -0.43 13.18
C PRO A 130 -2.44 -0.95 14.26
N GLN A 131 -2.95 -1.31 15.43
CA GLN A 131 -2.18 -1.94 16.51
C GLN A 131 -1.53 -3.27 16.11
N ILE A 132 -2.10 -3.98 15.12
CA ILE A 132 -1.54 -5.26 14.65
C ILE A 132 -0.17 -5.03 14.01
N CYS A 133 0.03 -3.92 13.29
CA CYS A 133 1.33 -3.54 12.74
C CYS A 133 2.37 -3.26 13.84
N LEU A 134 1.93 -2.78 14.99
CA LEU A 134 2.78 -2.33 16.09
C LEU A 134 3.04 -3.40 17.15
N TYR A 135 2.28 -4.50 17.11
CA TYR A 135 2.38 -5.57 18.10
C TYR A 135 3.81 -6.11 18.21
N LEU A 136 4.44 -6.45 17.09
CA LEU A 136 5.79 -7.02 17.10
C LEU A 136 6.85 -5.96 17.50
N PRO A 137 6.90 -4.75 16.91
CA PRO A 137 7.81 -3.69 17.33
C PRO A 137 7.75 -3.38 18.83
N ASN A 138 6.54 -3.27 19.40
CA ASN A 138 6.35 -2.94 20.82
C ASN A 138 6.84 -4.05 21.77
N ASN A 139 6.96 -5.29 21.29
CA ASN A 139 7.43 -6.44 22.06
C ASN A 139 8.91 -6.77 21.82
N MET A 140 9.54 -6.22 20.78
CA MET A 140 10.97 -6.42 20.48
C MET A 140 11.87 -5.36 21.11
N ILE A 141 11.34 -4.14 21.33
CA ILE A 141 12.06 -3.04 21.97
C ILE A 141 11.78 -3.10 23.48
N GLN A 142 12.43 -4.04 24.17
CA GLN A 142 12.58 -4.06 25.63
C GLN A 142 14.07 -4.10 25.99
#